data_AF-A0A355WKT6-F1
#
_entry.id   AF-A0A355WKT6-F1
#
_cell.length_a   1.000
_cell.length_b   1.000
_cell.length_c   1.000
_cell.angle_alpha   90.00
_cell.angle_beta   90.00
_cell.angle_gamma   90.00
#
_symmetry.space_group_name_H-M   'P 1'
#
loop_
_entity.id
_entity.type
_entity.pdbx_description
1 polymer ?
#
loop_
_entity_poly.entity_id
_entity_poly.type
_entity_poly.pdbx_seq_one_letter_code
_entity_poly.pdbx_strand_id
1 'polypeptide(L)'
;MSLPSKARAVIIGGGVIGCSVAYHLTKLGWKDVVLLERKQLTSGTTWHAAGLIGQLRASANMTKLAKYSADLYRGLEAETGVATGTRTVGSVSVALTNERREELFRSAAMARAFGVP
;
A
#
# COMPACT_ATOMS: atom_id res chain seq x y z
N MET A 1 15.93 -2.40 25.77
CA MET A 1 16.71 -2.03 24.57
C MET A 1 17.06 -0.57 24.66
N SER A 2 18.34 -0.22 24.50
CA SER A 2 18.76 1.18 24.37
C SER A 2 18.59 1.64 22.91
N LEU A 3 18.17 2.88 22.71
CA LEU A 3 18.10 3.49 21.37
C LEU A 3 19.52 3.86 20.91
N PRO A 4 19.85 3.70 19.61
CA PRO A 4 21.13 4.16 19.09
C PRO A 4 21.24 5.69 19.20
N SER A 5 22.43 6.21 19.49
CA SER A 5 22.69 7.66 19.60
C SER A 5 22.68 8.40 18.25
N LYS A 6 22.75 7.66 17.14
CA LYS A 6 22.71 8.17 15.77
C LYS A 6 21.96 7.19 14.87
N ALA A 7 21.20 7.71 13.91
CA ALA A 7 20.57 6.94 12.85
C ALA A 7 20.66 7.72 11.53
N ARG A 8 20.69 7.01 10.39
CA ARG A 8 20.66 7.62 9.07
C ARG A 8 19.24 8.07 8.69
N ALA A 9 18.23 7.31 9.11
CA ALA A 9 16.83 7.67 8.98
C ALA A 9 16.06 7.33 10.25
N VAL A 10 15.22 8.28 10.69
CA VAL A 10 14.25 8.06 11.76
C VAL A 10 12.85 8.21 11.18
N ILE A 11 12.05 7.15 11.29
CA ILE A 11 10.66 7.08 10.81
C ILE A 11 9.75 7.23 12.02
N ILE A 12 8.86 8.22 11.98
CA ILE A 12 7.91 8.50 13.07
C ILE A 12 6.54 7.97 12.68
N GLY A 13 6.08 6.92 13.36
CA GLY A 13 4.80 6.25 13.15
C GLY A 13 4.95 4.83 12.61
N GLY A 14 4.41 3.86 13.35
CA GLY A 14 4.39 2.43 13.04
C GLY A 14 3.12 1.95 12.36
N GLY A 15 2.47 2.81 11.58
CA GLY A 15 1.41 2.41 10.66
C GLY A 15 1.98 1.74 9.40
N VAL A 16 1.09 1.27 8.51
CA VAL A 16 1.50 0.56 7.27
C VAL A 16 2.47 1.36 6.42
N ILE A 17 2.34 2.69 6.36
CA ILE A 17 3.24 3.56 5.59
C ILE A 17 4.63 3.59 6.23
N GLY A 18 4.74 3.79 7.54
CA GLY A 18 6.03 3.82 8.22
C GLY A 18 6.76 2.50 8.15
N CYS A 19 6.05 1.38 8.35
CA CYS A 19 6.61 0.05 8.18
C CYS A 19 7.03 -0.21 6.72
N SER A 20 6.25 0.23 5.74
CA SER A 20 6.59 0.11 4.32
C SER A 20 7.86 0.91 3.98
N VAL A 21 7.99 2.14 4.49
CA VAL A 21 9.21 2.95 4.29
C VAL A 21 10.42 2.24 4.90
N ALA A 22 10.31 1.74 6.12
CA ALA A 22 11.40 1.01 6.78
C ALA A 22 11.81 -0.23 5.96
N TYR A 23 10.84 -1.02 5.52
CA TYR A 23 11.04 -2.20 4.68
C TYR A 23 11.78 -1.87 3.37
N HIS A 24 11.38 -0.81 2.66
CA HIS A 24 12.03 -0.46 1.40
C HIS A 24 13.45 0.12 1.62
N LEU A 25 13.66 0.93 2.66
CA LEU A 25 14.99 1.45 2.97
C LEU A 25 15.98 0.33 3.32
N THR A 26 15.57 -0.63 4.13
CA THR A 26 16.43 -1.77 4.49
C THR A 26 16.67 -2.69 3.30
N LYS A 27 15.68 -2.88 2.41
CA LYS A 27 15.84 -3.62 1.14
C LYS A 27 16.81 -2.92 0.18
N LEU A 28 16.91 -1.59 0.23
CA LEU A 28 17.93 -0.80 -0.47
C LEU A 28 19.32 -0.84 0.22
N GLY A 29 19.48 -1.64 1.28
CA GLY A 29 20.75 -1.86 1.97
C GLY A 29 21.04 -0.87 3.10
N TRP A 30 20.11 0.01 3.47
CA TRP A 30 20.30 0.90 4.61
C TRP A 30 20.31 0.08 5.90
N LYS A 31 21.31 0.33 6.77
CA LYS A 31 21.49 -0.40 8.03
C LYS A 31 21.05 0.41 9.26
N ASP A 32 21.16 1.74 9.19
CA ASP A 32 20.88 2.65 10.32
C ASP A 32 19.49 3.28 10.22
N VAL A 33 18.44 2.44 10.19
CA VAL A 33 17.03 2.86 10.12
C VAL A 33 16.35 2.60 11.46
N VAL A 34 15.76 3.64 12.07
CA VAL A 34 15.01 3.54 13.31
C VAL A 34 13.55 3.89 13.04
N LEU A 35 12.62 3.01 13.44
CA LEU A 35 11.19 3.30 13.44
C LEU A 35 10.72 3.51 14.88
N LEU A 36 10.08 4.65 15.13
CA LEU A 36 9.52 5.01 16.42
C LEU A 36 7.99 5.02 16.33
N GLU A 37 7.35 4.18 17.12
CA GLU A 37 5.90 4.16 17.30
C GLU A 37 5.58 4.50 18.75
N ARG A 38 4.61 5.38 18.97
CA ARG A 38 4.19 5.85 20.30
C ARG A 38 3.56 4.73 21.13
N LYS A 39 2.85 3.81 20.49
CA LYS A 39 2.16 2.68 21.13
C LYS A 39 2.61 1.36 20.50
N GLN A 40 1.66 0.59 19.96
CA GLN A 40 1.89 -0.63 19.23
C GLN A 40 1.83 -0.35 17.74
N LEU A 41 2.59 -1.12 16.95
CA LEU A 41 2.47 -1.10 15.49
C LEU A 41 1.00 -1.22 15.08
N THR A 42 0.62 -0.52 14.01
CA THR A 42 -0.73 -0.46 13.45
C THR A 42 -1.81 0.23 14.29
N SER A 43 -1.51 0.66 15.52
CA SER A 43 -2.51 1.23 16.47
C SER A 43 -3.18 2.54 16.04
N GLY A 44 -2.75 3.15 14.93
CA GLY A 44 -3.43 4.26 14.26
C GLY A 44 -4.57 3.80 13.33
N THR A 45 -4.65 4.34 12.11
CA THR A 45 -5.72 3.98 11.17
C THR A 45 -5.55 2.62 10.49
N THR A 46 -4.37 2.02 10.61
CA THR A 46 -4.03 0.77 9.92
C THR A 46 -4.84 -0.41 10.44
N TRP A 47 -5.01 -0.57 11.76
CA TRP A 47 -5.68 -1.74 12.33
C TRP A 47 -7.17 -1.84 11.94
N HIS A 48 -7.83 -0.70 11.75
CA HIS A 48 -9.27 -0.65 11.44
C HIS A 48 -9.56 -0.42 9.95
N ALA A 49 -8.55 -0.55 9.08
CA ALA A 49 -8.76 -0.45 7.64
C ALA A 49 -9.52 -1.68 7.13
N ALA A 50 -10.51 -1.47 6.25
CA ALA A 50 -11.31 -2.56 5.67
C ALA A 50 -10.52 -3.48 4.71
N GLY A 51 -9.28 -3.13 4.35
CA GLY A 51 -8.41 -3.98 3.54
C GLY A 51 -8.69 -4.00 2.04
N LEU A 52 -9.45 -3.06 1.49
CA LEU A 52 -9.69 -2.98 0.05
C LEU A 52 -8.46 -2.46 -0.70
N ILE A 53 -7.98 -3.23 -1.67
CA ILE A 53 -6.80 -2.90 -2.49
C ILE A 53 -7.22 -2.66 -3.94
N GLY A 54 -7.64 -1.43 -4.25
CA GLY A 54 -7.91 -1.00 -5.62
C GLY A 54 -6.67 -0.44 -6.32
N GLN A 55 -6.50 -0.69 -7.62
CA GLN A 55 -5.30 -0.30 -8.38
C GLN A 55 -5.43 1.06 -9.11
N LEU A 56 -6.60 1.37 -9.68
CA LEU A 56 -6.80 2.64 -10.40
C LEU A 56 -6.77 3.83 -9.44
N ARG A 57 -6.06 4.89 -9.81
CA ARG A 57 -6.04 6.19 -9.14
C ARG A 57 -6.20 7.32 -10.17
N ALA A 58 -6.42 8.54 -9.68
CA ALA A 58 -6.67 9.72 -10.51
C ALA A 58 -5.51 10.09 -11.47
N SER A 59 -4.29 9.58 -11.22
CA SER A 59 -3.13 9.82 -12.10
C SER A 59 -2.39 8.52 -12.40
N ALA A 60 -1.64 8.53 -13.50
CA ALA A 60 -0.81 7.40 -13.93
C ALA A 60 0.24 7.03 -12.87
N ASN A 61 0.91 8.01 -12.26
CA ASN A 61 1.92 7.78 -11.22
C ASN A 61 1.33 7.13 -9.97
N MET A 62 0.17 7.61 -9.52
CA MET A 62 -0.51 7.03 -8.37
C MET A 62 -1.05 5.62 -8.67
N THR A 63 -1.48 5.38 -9.91
CA THR A 63 -1.92 4.05 -10.36
C THR A 63 -0.75 3.07 -10.39
N LYS A 64 0.42 3.51 -10.87
CA LYS A 64 1.66 2.72 -10.83
C LYS A 64 2.05 2.34 -9.40
N LEU A 65 1.96 3.29 -8.47
CA LEU A 65 2.24 3.03 -7.05
C LEU A 65 1.23 2.05 -6.44
N ALA A 66 -0.06 2.22 -6.71
CA ALA A 66 -1.10 1.33 -6.20
C ALA A 66 -0.98 -0.10 -6.77
N LYS A 67 -0.63 -0.23 -8.05
CA LYS A 67 -0.33 -1.51 -8.70
C LYS A 67 0.86 -2.19 -8.03
N TYR A 68 1.97 -1.47 -7.83
CA TYR A 68 3.12 -1.97 -7.11
C TYR A 68 2.76 -2.47 -5.70
N SER A 69 1.98 -1.69 -4.94
CA SER A 69 1.54 -2.14 -3.61
C SER A 69 0.72 -3.42 -3.66
N ALA A 70 -0.16 -3.58 -4.65
CA ALA A 70 -0.94 -4.80 -4.84
C ALA A 70 -0.07 -6.00 -5.24
N ASP A 71 0.98 -5.80 -6.03
CA ASP A 71 1.98 -6.83 -6.36
C ASP A 71 2.82 -7.20 -5.13
N LEU A 72 3.26 -6.21 -4.36
CA LEU A 72 4.05 -6.40 -3.14
C LEU A 72 3.30 -7.26 -2.12
N TYR A 73 2.03 -6.94 -1.83
CA TYR A 73 1.24 -7.73 -0.87
C TYR A 73 1.09 -9.20 -1.26
N ARG A 74 1.05 -9.50 -2.57
CA ARG A 74 1.05 -10.88 -3.09
C ARG A 74 2.38 -11.60 -2.87
N GLY A 75 3.50 -10.89 -2.90
CA GLY A 75 4.84 -11.45 -2.73
C GLY A 75 5.33 -11.54 -1.28
N LEU A 76 4.79 -10.72 -0.37
CA LEU A 76 5.32 -10.59 1.00
C LEU A 76 5.29 -11.89 1.81
N GLU A 77 4.28 -12.75 1.64
CA GLU A 77 4.23 -14.02 2.35
C GLU A 77 5.36 -14.96 1.92
N ALA A 78 5.64 -15.03 0.61
CA ALA A 78 6.76 -15.80 0.09
C ALA A 78 8.12 -15.24 0.54
N GLU A 79 8.24 -13.92 0.68
CA GLU A 79 9.48 -13.27 1.10
C GLU A 79 9.74 -13.39 2.61
N THR A 80 8.70 -13.31 3.44
CA THR A 80 8.83 -13.18 4.90
C THR A 80 8.42 -14.42 5.68
N GLY A 81 7.72 -15.37 5.03
CA GLY A 81 7.09 -16.51 5.70
C GLY A 81 5.87 -16.13 6.56
N VAL A 82 5.43 -14.87 6.55
CA VAL A 82 4.29 -14.38 7.33
C VAL A 82 3.09 -14.17 6.41
N ALA A 83 2.00 -14.88 6.67
CA ALA A 83 0.77 -14.76 5.89
C ALA A 83 0.20 -13.33 5.94
N THR A 84 -0.09 -12.76 4.77
CA THR A 84 -0.65 -11.39 4.67
C THR A 84 -2.18 -11.39 4.68
N GLY A 85 -2.81 -12.54 4.43
CA GLY A 85 -4.27 -12.66 4.27
C GLY A 85 -4.79 -12.03 2.98
N THR A 86 -3.92 -11.63 2.04
CA THR A 86 -4.30 -10.98 0.79
C THR A 86 -5.08 -11.94 -0.11
N ARG A 87 -6.26 -11.52 -0.58
CA ARG A 87 -7.10 -12.30 -1.51
C ARG A 87 -7.38 -11.50 -2.77
N THR A 88 -7.01 -12.03 -3.93
CA THR A 88 -7.30 -11.41 -5.23
C THR A 88 -8.68 -11.85 -5.73
N VAL A 89 -9.71 -11.17 -5.25
CA VAL A 89 -11.13 -11.48 -5.55
C VAL A 89 -11.78 -10.57 -6.59
N GLY A 90 -11.02 -9.60 -7.13
CA GLY A 90 -11.55 -8.57 -8.02
C GLY A 90 -12.42 -7.54 -7.30
N SER A 91 -12.94 -6.58 -8.04
CA SER A 91 -13.85 -5.53 -7.54
C SER A 91 -14.86 -5.14 -8.62
N VAL A 92 -16.11 -4.94 -8.23
CA VAL A 92 -17.18 -4.51 -9.14
C VAL A 92 -17.72 -3.17 -8.69
N SER A 93 -17.79 -2.21 -9.62
CA SER A 93 -18.49 -0.94 -9.43
C SER A 93 -19.80 -0.95 -10.22
N VAL A 94 -20.88 -0.51 -9.59
CA VAL A 94 -22.23 -0.52 -10.18
C VAL A 94 -22.69 0.91 -10.49
N ALA A 95 -23.43 1.08 -11.58
CA ALA A 95 -24.09 2.34 -11.94
C ALA A 95 -25.61 2.18 -11.88
N LEU A 96 -26.28 3.08 -11.17
CA LEU A 96 -27.74 3.16 -11.09
C LEU A 96 -28.32 4.32 -11.91
N THR A 97 -27.46 5.15 -12.50
CA THR A 97 -27.84 6.27 -13.36
C THR A 97 -26.96 6.32 -14.60
N ASN A 98 -27.41 7.04 -15.64
CA ASN A 98 -26.67 7.20 -16.89
C ASN A 98 -25.38 8.01 -16.70
N GLU A 99 -25.42 9.01 -15.82
CA GLU A 99 -24.26 9.85 -15.49
C GLU A 99 -23.18 9.02 -14.80
N ARG A 100 -23.58 8.14 -13.87
CA ARG A 100 -22.64 7.22 -13.22
C ARG A 100 -22.08 6.19 -14.21
N ARG A 101 -22.88 5.71 -15.16
CA ARG A 101 -22.43 4.80 -16.22
C ARG A 101 -21.34 5.45 -17.08
N GLU A 102 -21.52 6.70 -17.47
CA GLU A 102 -20.53 7.46 -18.24
C GLU A 102 -19.22 7.63 -17.47
N GLU A 103 -19.30 7.96 -16.17
CA GLU A 103 -18.13 8.04 -15.31
C GLU A 103 -17.37 6.71 -15.20
N LEU A 104 -18.08 5.59 -15.08
CA LEU A 104 -17.47 4.26 -15.04
C LEU A 104 -16.78 3.92 -16.37
N PHE A 105 -17.35 4.28 -17.52
CA PHE A 105 -16.69 4.08 -18.81
C PHE A 105 -15.43 4.92 -18.96
N ARG A 106 -15.45 6.18 -18.52
CA ARG A 106 -14.26 7.03 -18.47
C ARG A 106 -13.18 6.42 -17.56
N SER A 107 -13.59 5.90 -16.40
CA SER A 107 -12.68 5.23 -15.46
C SER A 107 -12.08 3.95 -16.07
N ALA A 108 -12.87 3.16 -16.80
CA ALA A 108 -12.40 1.96 -17.49
C ALA A 108 -11.44 2.29 -18.65
N ALA A 109 -11.69 3.37 -19.40
CA ALA A 109 -10.76 3.86 -20.42
C ALA A 109 -9.42 4.31 -19.80
N MET A 110 -9.48 5.02 -18.67
CA MET A 110 -8.30 5.42 -17.91
C MET A 110 -7.52 4.22 -17.36
N ALA A 111 -8.21 3.21 -16.83
CA ALA A 111 -7.58 1.96 -16.36
C ALA A 111 -6.77 1.29 -17.47
N ARG A 112 -7.37 1.12 -18.66
CA ARG A 112 -6.68 0.58 -19.84
C ARG A 112 -5.47 1.42 -20.23
N ALA A 113 -5.62 2.74 -20.28
CA ALA A 113 -4.52 3.65 -20.60
C ALA A 113 -3.35 3.58 -19.60
N PHE A 114 -3.64 3.27 -18.32
CA PHE A 114 -2.63 3.14 -17.27
C PHE A 114 -2.14 1.70 -17.06
N GLY A 115 -2.54 0.75 -17.90
CA GLY A 115 -2.10 -0.65 -17.81
C GLY A 115 -2.66 -1.40 -16.58
N VAL A 116 -3.86 -1.02 -16.15
CA VAL A 116 -4.68 -1.78 -15.20
C VAL A 116 -5.71 -2.57 -16.04
N PRO A 117 -5.75 -3.91 -15.90
CA PRO A 117 -6.67 -4.76 -16.65
C PRO A 117 -8.14 -4.52 -16.27
#